data_AF-A0A1F9PFA1-F1
#
_entry.id   AF-A0A1F9PFA1-F1
#
_cell.length_a   1.000
_cell.length_b   1.000
_cell.length_c   1.000
_cell.angle_alpha   90.00
_cell.angle_beta   90.00
_cell.angle_gamma   90.00
#
_symmetry.space_group_name_H-M   'P 1'
#
loop_
_entity.id
_entity.type
_entity.pdbx_description
1 polymer ?
#
loop_
_entity_poly.entity_id
_entity_poly.type
_entity_poly.pdbx_seq_one_letter_code
_entity_poly.pdbx_strand_id
1 'polypeptide(L)'
;MNYPFRNLVFEGGGVKGIAYVGVMKILEDQSLKRIPEHYKKQNDSFIAASPQSSPYIYNKETLGFRLDSAREIAIFRDGQEPQHIKIDNFLNYTLQLIETILDAQNNQHLHSDDWHRTIYVDTLGVRTTEFDMADDRKNDLIKSGSDATVRYLTWWNDTSHDPDVNHPSST
;
A
#
# COMPACT_ATOMS: atom_id res chain seq x y z
N MET A 1 0.80 16.01 -16.39
CA MET A 1 0.26 16.22 -15.03
C MET A 1 1.42 16.05 -14.06
N ASN A 2 1.45 16.79 -12.94
CA ASN A 2 2.60 16.79 -12.03
C ASN A 2 2.15 16.22 -10.67
N TYR A 3 2.45 14.95 -10.38
CA TYR A 3 2.09 14.32 -9.10
C TYR A 3 3.10 14.71 -8.01
N PRO A 4 2.69 14.81 -6.73
CA PRO A 4 3.57 15.22 -5.63
C PRO A 4 4.43 14.08 -5.07
N PHE A 5 4.28 12.83 -5.56
CA PHE A 5 4.97 11.65 -5.04
C PHE A 5 6.46 11.67 -5.38
N ARG A 6 7.31 11.42 -4.38
CA ARG A 6 8.78 11.48 -4.43
C ARG A 6 9.45 10.24 -3.86
N ASN A 7 8.76 9.53 -2.99
CA ASN A 7 9.23 8.28 -2.40
C ASN A 7 8.26 7.17 -2.81
N LEU A 8 8.81 6.06 -3.30
CA LEU A 8 8.04 4.84 -3.51
C LEU A 8 8.42 3.86 -2.41
N VAL A 9 7.42 3.36 -1.69
CA VAL A 9 7.60 2.32 -0.67
C VAL A 9 6.90 1.07 -1.17
N PHE A 10 7.59 -0.07 -1.12
CA PHE A 10 7.07 -1.34 -1.61
C PHE A 10 6.97 -2.33 -0.46
N GLU A 11 5.79 -2.91 -0.28
CA GLU A 11 5.50 -3.88 0.76
C GLU A 11 4.94 -5.17 0.14
N GLY A 12 5.55 -6.30 0.53
CA GLY A 12 5.37 -7.59 -0.12
C GLY A 12 6.51 -7.91 -1.09
N GLY A 13 6.88 -9.18 -1.18
CA GLY A 13 8.06 -9.65 -1.93
C GLY A 13 7.93 -11.10 -2.41
N GLY A 14 9.04 -11.66 -2.90
CA GLY A 14 9.03 -12.97 -3.57
C GLY A 14 8.41 -12.88 -4.97
N VAL A 15 7.72 -13.93 -5.39
CA VAL A 15 7.16 -14.01 -6.76
C VAL A 15 6.06 -12.97 -7.00
N LYS A 16 5.38 -12.53 -5.93
CA LYS A 16 4.42 -11.41 -5.95
C LYS A 16 5.03 -10.12 -6.53
N GLY A 17 6.34 -9.91 -6.38
CA GLY A 17 7.04 -8.72 -6.86
C GLY A 17 6.97 -8.48 -8.37
N ILE A 18 6.55 -9.47 -9.17
CA ILE A 18 6.26 -9.32 -10.60
C ILE A 18 5.16 -8.27 -10.84
N ALA A 19 4.22 -8.11 -9.91
CA ALA A 19 3.20 -7.05 -9.96
C ALA A 19 3.80 -5.64 -10.08
N TYR A 20 4.97 -5.41 -9.48
CA TYR A 20 5.66 -4.12 -9.54
C TYR A 20 6.14 -3.77 -10.94
N VAL A 21 6.30 -4.73 -11.85
CA VAL A 21 6.61 -4.44 -13.26
C VAL A 21 5.48 -3.65 -13.93
N GLY A 22 4.23 -4.00 -13.63
CA GLY A 22 3.05 -3.27 -14.11
C GLY A 22 2.98 -1.85 -13.54
N VAL A 23 3.25 -1.72 -12.24
CA VAL A 23 3.35 -0.43 -11.55
C VAL A 23 4.41 0.46 -12.21
N MET A 24 5.63 -0.05 -12.40
CA MET A 24 6.75 0.73 -12.90
C MET A 24 6.56 1.18 -14.36
N LYS A 25 5.88 0.37 -15.20
CA LYS A 25 5.51 0.78 -16.58
C LYS A 25 4.64 2.03 -16.61
N ILE A 26 3.82 2.26 -15.59
CA ILE A 26 2.97 3.45 -15.49
C ILE A 26 3.74 4.62 -14.87
N LEU A 27 4.65 4.36 -13.93
CA LEU A 27 5.42 5.39 -13.21
C LEU A 27 6.68 5.88 -13.94
N GLU A 28 7.10 5.23 -15.04
CA GLU A 28 8.30 5.61 -15.81
C GLU A 28 8.20 6.98 -16.52
N ASP A 29 7.06 7.67 -16.43
CA ASP A 29 6.93 9.07 -16.84
C ASP A 29 7.83 9.97 -15.98
N GLN A 30 8.84 10.57 -16.62
CA GLN A 30 9.91 11.34 -15.96
C GLN A 30 9.47 12.67 -15.35
N SER A 31 8.19 13.06 -15.49
CA SER A 31 7.67 14.31 -14.92
C SER A 31 7.55 14.33 -13.38
N LEU A 32 7.81 13.20 -12.70
CA LEU A 32 7.36 12.96 -11.31
C LEU A 32 8.43 13.08 -10.21
N LYS A 33 9.58 13.74 -10.43
CA LYS A 33 10.68 13.77 -9.43
C LYS A 33 11.10 15.18 -9.02
N ARG A 34 11.16 15.49 -7.70
CA ARG A 34 11.84 16.66 -7.06
C ARG A 34 11.90 16.51 -5.52
N ILE A 35 12.38 17.50 -4.72
CA ILE A 35 12.44 17.46 -3.22
C ILE A 35 11.81 18.74 -2.56
N PRO A 36 11.20 18.73 -1.34
CA PRO A 36 10.58 19.94 -0.74
C PRO A 36 10.79 20.22 0.78
N GLU A 37 10.52 21.48 1.15
CA GLU A 37 10.84 22.13 2.44
C GLU A 37 9.75 22.02 3.54
N HIS A 38 8.53 21.56 3.23
CA HIS A 38 7.34 21.83 4.06
C HIS A 38 7.20 20.95 5.33
N TYR A 39 7.97 19.86 5.45
CA TYR A 39 7.99 18.98 6.63
C TYR A 39 8.34 19.69 7.94
N LYS A 40 9.07 20.80 7.86
CA LYS A 40 9.55 21.51 9.05
C LYS A 40 8.42 22.17 9.86
N LYS A 41 7.40 22.73 9.20
CA LYS A 41 6.33 23.49 9.87
C LYS A 41 5.28 22.61 10.56
N GLN A 42 5.00 21.43 10.00
CA GLN A 42 4.03 20.50 10.58
C GLN A 42 4.55 19.84 11.86
N ASN A 43 5.86 19.55 11.91
CA ASN A 43 6.52 19.02 13.10
C ASN A 43 6.44 19.98 14.29
N ASP A 44 6.68 21.27 14.07
CA ASP A 44 6.62 22.28 15.13
C ASP A 44 5.21 22.39 15.75
N SER A 45 4.16 22.20 14.93
CA SER A 45 2.77 22.25 15.39
C SER A 45 2.32 20.98 16.11
N PHE A 46 2.75 19.80 15.63
CA PHE A 46 2.41 18.50 16.24
C PHE A 46 3.10 18.30 17.59
N ILE A 47 4.38 18.66 17.71
CA ILE A 47 5.14 18.58 18.96
C ILE A 47 4.57 19.52 20.03
N ALA A 48 4.01 20.67 19.62
CA ALA A 48 3.33 21.59 20.52
C ALA A 48 2.00 21.02 21.06
N ALA A 49 1.28 20.23 20.27
CA ALA A 49 0.01 19.62 20.65
C ALA A 49 0.16 18.32 21.46
N SER A 50 1.19 17.51 21.16
CA SER A 50 1.41 16.20 21.78
C SER A 50 2.91 15.96 22.06
N PRO A 51 3.45 16.50 23.18
CA PRO A 51 4.89 16.50 23.45
C PRO A 51 5.51 15.12 23.72
N GLN A 52 4.69 14.12 24.04
CA GLN A 52 5.12 12.76 24.42
C GLN A 52 4.92 11.72 23.31
N SER A 53 4.27 12.08 22.20
CA SER A 53 4.12 11.19 21.05
C SER A 53 5.33 11.32 20.13
N SER A 54 5.81 10.19 19.60
CA SER A 54 6.74 10.21 18.47
C SER A 54 6.13 11.05 17.34
N PRO A 55 6.91 11.90 16.66
CA PRO A 55 6.40 12.73 15.58
C PRO A 55 5.83 11.84 14.47
N TYR A 56 4.50 11.84 14.32
CA TYR A 56 3.81 11.18 13.23
C TYR A 56 3.66 12.19 12.09
N ILE A 57 4.26 11.87 10.94
CA ILE A 57 4.28 12.74 9.77
C ILE A 57 3.58 12.01 8.63
N TYR A 58 2.40 12.49 8.26
CA TYR A 58 1.72 12.03 7.05
C TYR A 58 2.46 12.59 5.82
N ASN A 59 3.36 11.80 5.25
CA ASN A 59 4.14 12.17 4.09
C ASN A 59 3.28 12.05 2.81
N LYS A 60 2.72 13.18 2.35
CA LYS A 60 1.90 13.26 1.11
C LYS A 60 2.68 12.97 -0.17
N GLU A 61 3.99 12.77 -0.05
CA GLU A 61 4.91 12.53 -1.15
C GLU A 61 5.41 11.09 -1.17
N THR A 62 4.97 10.26 -0.22
CA THR A 62 5.24 8.83 -0.23
C THR A 62 4.05 8.14 -0.86
N LEU A 63 4.30 7.38 -1.94
CA LEU A 63 3.33 6.47 -2.53
C LEU A 63 3.74 5.05 -2.17
N GLY A 64 2.93 4.38 -1.37
CA GLY A 64 3.09 2.98 -1.01
C GLY A 64 2.48 2.05 -2.07
N PHE A 65 3.08 0.89 -2.25
CA PHE A 65 2.53 -0.23 -3.00
C PHE A 65 2.50 -1.43 -2.09
N ARG A 66 1.34 -2.07 -1.98
CA ARG A 66 1.16 -3.23 -1.11
C ARG A 66 0.56 -4.38 -1.88
N LEU A 67 1.22 -5.53 -1.82
CA LEU A 67 0.85 -6.76 -2.53
C LEU A 67 0.05 -7.68 -1.63
N ASP A 68 -1.24 -7.40 -1.53
CA ASP A 68 -2.18 -8.08 -0.65
C ASP A 68 -3.13 -8.97 -1.46
N SER A 69 -3.73 -9.96 -0.83
CA SER A 69 -4.87 -10.67 -1.43
C SER A 69 -6.11 -9.77 -1.42
N ALA A 70 -7.07 -9.97 -2.34
CA ALA A 70 -8.36 -9.27 -2.30
C ALA A 70 -9.03 -9.26 -0.90
N ARG A 71 -8.79 -10.31 -0.10
CA ARG A 71 -9.32 -10.43 1.27
C ARG A 71 -8.63 -9.48 2.24
N GLU A 72 -7.29 -9.45 2.22
CA GLU A 72 -6.49 -8.51 3.01
C GLU A 72 -6.83 -7.07 2.65
N ILE A 73 -6.96 -6.76 1.35
CA ILE A 73 -7.35 -5.43 0.87
C ILE A 73 -8.69 -5.00 1.47
N ALA A 74 -9.70 -5.89 1.51
CA ALA A 74 -11.01 -5.58 2.08
C ALA A 74 -10.95 -5.30 3.60
N ILE A 75 -10.04 -5.94 4.33
CA ILE A 75 -9.83 -5.69 5.77
C ILE A 75 -9.20 -4.32 5.97
N PHE A 76 -8.13 -4.01 5.23
CA PHE A 76 -7.36 -2.77 5.43
C PHE A 76 -8.04 -1.52 4.86
N ARG A 77 -8.73 -1.65 3.72
CA ARG A 77 -9.36 -0.53 3.03
C ARG A 77 -10.82 -0.33 3.46
N ASP A 78 -11.59 -1.41 3.51
CA ASP A 78 -13.04 -1.35 3.67
C ASP A 78 -13.48 -1.67 5.11
N GLY A 79 -12.52 -1.84 6.03
CA GLY A 79 -12.76 -2.07 7.46
C GLY A 79 -13.49 -3.38 7.76
N GLN A 80 -13.39 -4.38 6.89
CA GLN A 80 -14.05 -5.68 7.07
C GLN A 80 -13.43 -6.47 8.24
N GLU A 81 -14.24 -7.25 8.96
CA GLU A 81 -13.73 -8.11 10.02
C GLU A 81 -12.84 -9.23 9.45
N PRO A 82 -11.71 -9.55 10.09
CA PRO A 82 -10.89 -10.69 9.72
C PRO A 82 -11.69 -12.00 9.79
N GLN A 83 -11.67 -12.81 8.73
CA GLN A 83 -12.34 -14.11 8.74
C GLN A 83 -11.67 -15.06 9.74
N HIS A 84 -12.49 -15.74 10.54
CA HIS A 84 -12.02 -16.80 11.41
C HIS A 84 -11.62 -18.03 10.59
N ILE A 85 -10.35 -18.41 10.67
CA ILE A 85 -9.84 -19.66 10.12
C ILE A 85 -10.10 -20.78 11.13
N LYS A 86 -10.77 -21.85 10.70
CA LYS A 86 -10.97 -23.04 11.53
C LYS A 86 -9.64 -23.80 11.63
N ILE A 87 -9.10 -23.87 12.85
CA ILE A 87 -7.89 -24.64 13.15
C ILE A 87 -8.31 -26.05 13.56
N ASP A 88 -7.94 -27.03 12.76
CA ASP A 88 -8.38 -28.43 12.91
C ASP A 88 -7.27 -29.38 13.39
N ASN A 89 -5.99 -28.97 13.34
CA ASN A 89 -4.87 -29.77 13.80
C ASN A 89 -3.65 -28.94 14.22
N PHE A 90 -2.69 -29.59 14.88
CA PHE A 90 -1.48 -28.95 15.43
C PHE A 90 -0.58 -28.32 14.36
N LEU A 91 -0.36 -28.99 13.22
CA LEU A 91 0.48 -28.43 12.16
C LEU A 91 -0.17 -27.20 11.51
N ASN A 92 -1.50 -27.24 11.34
CA ASN A 92 -2.29 -26.09 10.88
C ASN A 92 -2.19 -24.93 11.88
N TYR A 93 -2.31 -25.19 13.17
CA TYR A 93 -2.11 -24.18 14.22
C TYR A 93 -0.72 -23.55 14.16
N THR A 94 0.34 -24.35 14.04
CA THR A 94 1.72 -23.84 13.99
C THR A 94 1.96 -22.97 12.76
N LEU A 95 1.47 -23.39 11.60
CA LEU A 95 1.57 -22.60 10.37
C LEU A 95 0.79 -21.30 10.49
N GLN A 96 -0.44 -21.34 11.02
CA GLN A 96 -1.27 -20.14 11.24
C GLN A 96 -0.68 -19.18 12.26
N LEU A 97 -0.01 -19.69 13.30
CA LEU A 97 0.69 -18.86 14.28
C LEU A 97 1.90 -18.14 13.65
N ILE A 98 2.67 -18.84 12.81
CA ILE A 98 3.79 -18.24 12.07
C ILE A 98 3.26 -17.19 11.09
N GLU A 99 2.20 -17.50 10.34
CA GLU A 99 1.54 -16.57 9.41
C GLU A 99 1.04 -15.33 10.16
N THR A 100 0.36 -15.50 11.30
CA THR A 100 -0.09 -14.39 12.15
C THR A 100 1.06 -13.51 12.66
N ILE A 101 2.21 -14.09 13.03
CA ILE A 101 3.38 -13.32 13.48
C ILE A 101 3.99 -12.53 12.33
N LEU A 102 4.09 -13.13 11.14
CA LEU A 102 4.59 -12.46 9.93
C LEU A 102 3.64 -11.33 9.52
N ASP A 103 2.32 -11.55 9.58
CA ASP A 103 1.31 -10.53 9.28
C ASP A 103 1.32 -9.41 10.32
N ALA A 104 1.49 -9.72 11.61
CA ALA A 104 1.59 -8.73 12.66
C ALA A 104 2.80 -7.78 12.48
N GLN A 105 3.91 -8.27 11.93
CA GLN A 105 5.07 -7.45 11.60
C GLN A 105 4.80 -6.50 10.42
N ASN A 106 4.09 -6.97 9.38
CA ASN A 106 3.66 -6.14 8.26
C ASN A 106 2.62 -5.06 8.66
N ASN A 107 1.87 -5.31 9.74
CA ASN A 107 0.75 -4.44 10.14
C ASN A 107 1.08 -3.43 11.25
N GLN A 108 2.29 -3.43 11.80
CA GLN A 108 2.62 -2.61 12.98
C GLN A 108 2.65 -1.09 12.74
N HIS A 109 2.53 -0.61 11.49
CA HIS A 109 2.66 0.82 11.14
C HIS A 109 1.55 1.37 10.25
N LEU A 110 0.40 0.70 10.16
CA LEU A 110 -0.74 1.21 9.40
C LEU A 110 -1.59 2.15 10.27
N HIS A 111 -1.50 3.45 10.01
CA HIS A 111 -2.53 4.38 10.47
C HIS A 111 -3.73 4.30 9.52
N SER A 112 -4.93 4.53 10.04
CA SER A 112 -6.19 4.50 9.26
C SER A 112 -6.16 5.37 8.01
N ASP A 113 -5.30 6.38 7.96
CA ASP A 113 -5.28 7.36 6.87
C ASP A 113 -4.24 6.99 5.79
N ASP A 114 -3.40 5.98 6.04
CA ASP A 114 -2.30 5.58 5.17
C ASP A 114 -2.79 4.91 3.89
N TRP A 115 -4.04 4.43 3.86
CA TRP A 115 -4.64 3.89 2.63
C TRP A 115 -4.73 4.94 1.53
N HIS A 116 -4.93 6.23 1.86
CA HIS A 116 -4.99 7.27 0.84
C HIS A 116 -3.66 7.41 0.09
N ARG A 117 -2.53 6.99 0.67
CA ARG A 117 -1.23 7.00 0.00
C ARG A 117 -0.72 5.62 -0.41
N THR A 118 -1.59 4.61 -0.41
CA THR A 118 -1.21 3.22 -0.68
C THR A 118 -2.01 2.63 -1.83
N ILE A 119 -1.31 2.19 -2.87
CA ILE A 119 -1.86 1.42 -3.98
C ILE A 119 -1.84 -0.05 -3.57
N TYR A 120 -3.02 -0.56 -3.23
CA TYR A 120 -3.24 -1.97 -2.99
C TYR A 120 -3.38 -2.73 -4.30
N VAL A 121 -2.51 -3.71 -4.51
CA VAL A 121 -2.52 -4.58 -5.68
C VAL A 121 -2.96 -5.98 -5.28
N ASP A 122 -4.04 -6.46 -5.88
CA ASP A 122 -4.53 -7.81 -5.65
C ASP A 122 -3.57 -8.83 -6.26
N THR A 123 -3.06 -9.71 -5.41
CA THR A 123 -2.15 -10.80 -5.78
C THR A 123 -2.84 -11.98 -6.47
N LEU A 124 -4.17 -11.94 -6.63
CA LEU A 124 -4.96 -12.97 -7.31
C LEU A 124 -4.81 -14.37 -6.68
N GLY A 125 -4.47 -14.42 -5.39
CA GLY A 125 -4.20 -15.65 -4.65
C GLY A 125 -2.81 -16.26 -4.88
N VAL A 126 -1.90 -15.57 -5.57
CA VAL A 126 -0.50 -15.99 -5.75
C VAL A 126 0.22 -15.97 -4.41
N ARG A 127 0.91 -17.07 -4.08
CA ARG A 127 1.70 -17.17 -2.84
C ARG A 127 3.11 -16.63 -3.03
N THR A 128 3.73 -16.20 -1.93
CA THR A 128 5.11 -15.68 -1.92
C THR A 128 6.15 -16.70 -2.40
N THR A 129 5.88 -18.01 -2.23
CA THR A 129 6.78 -19.13 -2.55
C THR A 129 6.37 -19.92 -3.81
N GLU A 130 5.48 -19.38 -4.63
CA GLU A 130 5.00 -20.02 -5.86
C GLU A 130 5.97 -19.79 -7.02
N PHE A 131 7.17 -20.36 -6.92
CA PHE A 131 8.29 -20.11 -7.85
C PHE A 131 8.06 -20.62 -9.28
N ASP A 132 7.23 -21.66 -9.43
CA ASP A 132 6.96 -22.30 -10.71
C ASP A 132 5.60 -21.81 -11.25
N MET A 133 5.63 -20.64 -11.88
CA MET A 133 4.45 -19.93 -12.34
C MET A 133 4.40 -19.87 -13.87
N ALA A 134 3.24 -20.21 -14.43
CA ALA A 134 2.98 -20.11 -15.85
C ALA A 134 2.94 -18.64 -16.32
N ASP A 135 3.29 -18.39 -17.58
CA ASP A 135 3.47 -17.02 -18.09
C ASP A 135 2.16 -16.23 -18.18
N ASP A 136 1.03 -16.91 -18.39
CA ASP A 136 -0.32 -16.33 -18.31
C ASP A 136 -0.60 -15.77 -16.91
N ARG A 137 -0.28 -16.53 -15.86
CA ARG A 137 -0.44 -16.13 -14.46
C ARG A 137 0.46 -14.95 -14.09
N LYS A 138 1.68 -14.88 -14.64
CA LYS A 138 2.56 -13.70 -14.50
C LYS A 138 1.95 -12.47 -15.18
N ASN A 139 1.40 -12.65 -16.39
CA ASN A 139 0.75 -11.56 -17.13
C ASN A 139 -0.48 -11.03 -16.40
N ASP A 140 -1.28 -11.90 -15.79
CA ASP A 140 -2.42 -11.51 -14.96
C ASP A 140 -1.98 -10.67 -13.76
N LEU A 141 -0.88 -11.05 -13.12
CA LEU A 141 -0.32 -10.30 -11.98
C LEU A 141 0.22 -8.92 -12.40
N ILE A 142 0.88 -8.83 -13.56
CA ILE A 142 1.31 -7.55 -14.16
C ILE A 142 0.09 -6.68 -14.49
N LYS A 143 -0.96 -7.27 -15.03
CA LYS A 143 -2.21 -6.58 -15.35
C LYS A 143 -2.88 -6.06 -14.07
N SER A 144 -2.94 -6.87 -13.01
CA SER A 144 -3.47 -6.47 -11.70
C SER A 144 -2.77 -5.23 -11.15
N GLY A 145 -1.44 -5.19 -11.18
CA GLY A 145 -0.66 -4.01 -10.76
C GLY A 145 -0.93 -2.77 -11.61
N SER A 146 -1.07 -2.94 -12.92
CA SER A 146 -1.40 -1.85 -13.85
C SER A 146 -2.79 -1.28 -13.58
N ASP A 147 -3.81 -2.15 -13.49
CA ASP A 147 -5.19 -1.77 -13.25
C ASP A 147 -5.36 -1.08 -11.88
N ALA A 148 -4.68 -1.59 -10.83
CA ALA A 148 -4.68 -0.97 -9.51
C ALA A 148 -4.11 0.45 -9.53
N THR A 149 -2.99 0.63 -10.24
CA THR A 149 -2.35 1.95 -10.38
C THR A 149 -3.25 2.92 -11.15
N VAL A 150 -3.86 2.48 -12.26
CA VAL A 150 -4.79 3.31 -13.04
C VAL A 150 -5.98 3.73 -12.18
N ARG A 151 -6.62 2.80 -11.47
CA ARG A 151 -7.76 3.11 -10.59
C ARG A 151 -7.39 4.16 -9.55
N TYR A 152 -6.24 4.01 -8.90
CA TYR A 152 -5.76 4.96 -7.91
C TYR A 152 -5.51 6.34 -8.52
N LEU A 153 -4.79 6.42 -9.65
CA LEU A 153 -4.50 7.70 -10.29
C LEU A 153 -5.75 8.37 -10.86
N THR A 154 -6.74 7.61 -11.33
CA THR A 154 -8.03 8.16 -11.74
C THR A 154 -8.77 8.77 -10.56
N TRP A 155 -8.84 8.06 -9.43
CA TRP A 155 -9.41 8.60 -8.19
C TRP A 155 -8.65 9.84 -7.70
N TRP A 156 -7.32 9.79 -7.68
CA TRP A 156 -6.48 10.91 -7.22
C TRP A 156 -6.64 12.17 -8.08
N ASN A 157 -6.85 12.01 -9.40
CA ASN A 157 -7.07 13.12 -10.32
C ASN A 157 -8.51 13.66 -10.30
N ASP A 158 -9.44 12.97 -9.64
CA ASP A 158 -10.83 13.42 -9.53
C ASP A 158 -10.95 14.50 -8.45
N THR A 159 -10.97 15.76 -8.87
CA THR A 159 -11.14 16.92 -7.98
C THR A 159 -12.60 17.37 -7.86
N SER A 160 -13.56 16.51 -8.21
CA SER A 160 -15.00 16.85 -8.11
C SER A 160 -15.54 16.85 -6.68
N HIS A 161 -14.81 16.22 -5.75
CA HIS A 161 -15.11 16.16 -4.32
C HIS A 161 -14.00 16.85 -3.51
N ASP A 162 -14.24 17.08 -2.21
CA ASP A 162 -13.21 17.65 -1.33
C ASP A 162 -11.92 16.81 -1.41
N PRO A 163 -10.76 17.45 -1.62
CA PRO A 163 -9.51 16.73 -1.86
C PRO A 163 -9.12 15.91 -0.64
N ASP A 164 -8.93 14.61 -0.84
CA ASP A 164 -8.48 13.65 0.16
C ASP A 164 -7.14 14.08 0.80
N VAL A 165 -6.87 13.57 2.01
CA VAL A 165 -5.76 14.01 2.88
C VAL A 165 -4.39 13.95 2.20
N ASN A 166 -4.21 13.06 1.23
CA ASN A 166 -3.00 12.87 0.43
C ASN A 166 -2.84 13.85 -0.76
N HIS A 167 -3.86 14.65 -1.11
CA HIS A 167 -3.81 15.57 -2.24
C HIS A 167 -3.14 16.91 -1.84
N PRO A 168 -2.34 17.55 -2.72
CA PRO A 168 -1.63 18.80 -2.40
C PRO A 168 -2.53 19.99 -2.03
N SER A 169 -3.76 19.99 -2.51
CA SER A 169 -4.76 21.03 -2.21
C SER A 169 -5.60 20.73 -0.96
N SER A 170 -5.39 19.58 -0.32
CA SER A 170 -6.04 19.23 0.94
C SER A 170 -5.37 19.98 2.10
N THR A 171 -6.19 20.73 2.85
CA THR A 171 -5.78 21.62 3.96
C THR A 171 -5.25 20.87 5.16
#